data_AF-A0A8X6QSA8-F1
#
_entry.id   AF-A0A8X6QSA8-F1
#
_cell.length_a   1.000
_cell.length_b   1.000
_cell.length_c   1.000
_cell.angle_alpha   90.00
_cell.angle_beta   90.00
_cell.angle_gamma   90.00
#
_symmetry.space_group_name_H-M   'P 1'
#
loop_
_entity.id
_entity.type
_entity.pdbx_description
1 polymer ?
#
loop_
_entity_poly.entity_id
_entity_poly.type
_entity_poly.pdbx_seq_one_letter_code
_entity_poly.pdbx_strand_id
1 'polypeptide(L)'
;MTLSHKRPSLENVSEDEKKVVEELRRRTFYDLTPKMREDESLFHRFCQARDFDLNEAENMLRKHITWVKKMKLDTFLTDFKPPDVLAKYFPYEFLCNDKEGRPVMYVDFGNLDWKGLWNLWPSKG
;
A
#
# COMPACT_ATOMS: atom_id res chain seq x y z
N MET A 1 21.63 -0.56 15.87
CA MET A 1 20.66 -0.36 16.97
C MET A 1 19.30 -0.15 16.32
N THR A 2 18.59 -1.25 16.05
CA THR A 2 17.32 -1.25 15.30
C THR A 2 16.19 -0.87 16.25
N LEU A 3 15.69 0.36 16.13
CA LEU A 3 14.46 0.76 16.81
C LEU A 3 13.32 -0.07 16.23
N SER A 4 12.76 -0.93 17.08
CA SER A 4 11.55 -1.71 16.81
C SER A 4 10.43 -0.77 16.35
N HIS A 5 9.94 -1.00 15.14
CA HIS A 5 8.80 -0.29 14.58
C HIS A 5 7.56 -0.51 15.46
N LYS A 6 7.06 0.52 16.14
CA LYS A 6 5.68 0.55 16.61
C LYS A 6 4.78 0.96 15.44
N ARG A 7 4.47 0.01 14.55
CA ARG A 7 3.24 0.08 13.74
C ARG A 7 2.06 0.20 14.73
N PRO A 8 0.91 0.83 14.38
CA PRO A 8 -0.27 0.81 15.25
C PRO A 8 -0.47 -0.62 15.72
N SER A 9 -0.24 -0.82 17.01
CA SER A 9 0.06 -2.14 17.51
C SER A 9 -1.22 -2.96 17.47
N LEU A 10 -1.11 -4.20 17.00
CA LEU A 10 -2.16 -5.21 17.12
C LEU A 10 -2.60 -5.43 18.59
N GLU A 11 -1.90 -4.81 19.54
CA GLU A 11 -2.15 -4.80 20.99
C GLU A 11 -3.48 -4.13 21.37
N ASN A 12 -4.02 -3.21 20.54
CA ASN A 12 -5.29 -2.52 20.83
C ASN A 12 -6.51 -3.13 20.09
N VAL A 13 -6.37 -4.34 19.53
CA VAL A 13 -7.44 -5.03 18.80
C VAL A 13 -8.23 -5.92 19.75
N SER A 14 -9.56 -5.78 19.77
CA SER A 14 -10.45 -6.61 20.56
C SER A 14 -10.43 -8.08 20.09
N GLU A 15 -10.87 -9.01 20.94
CA GLU A 15 -10.91 -10.43 20.57
C GLU A 15 -11.86 -10.72 19.39
N ASP A 16 -12.93 -9.94 19.23
CA ASP A 16 -13.85 -10.11 18.11
C ASP A 16 -13.27 -9.60 16.79
N GLU A 17 -12.56 -8.47 16.82
CA GLU A 17 -11.82 -7.96 15.67
C GLU A 17 -10.70 -8.93 15.24
N LYS A 18 -10.01 -9.59 16.19
CA LYS A 18 -9.02 -10.63 15.88
C LYS A 18 -9.66 -11.81 15.13
N LYS A 19 -10.86 -12.24 15.52
CA LYS A 19 -11.60 -13.31 14.80
C LYS A 19 -11.91 -12.90 13.37
N VAL A 20 -12.32 -11.65 13.16
CA VAL A 20 -12.58 -11.11 11.80
C VAL A 20 -11.31 -11.14 10.96
N VAL A 21 -10.18 -10.70 11.51
CA VAL A 21 -8.89 -10.72 10.81
C VAL A 21 -8.46 -12.14 10.43
N GLU A 22 -8.62 -13.10 11.34
CA GLU A 22 -8.25 -14.50 11.08
C GLU A 22 -9.19 -15.15 10.06
N GLU A 23 -10.49 -14.87 10.13
CA GLU A 23 -11.44 -15.37 9.15
C GLU A 23 -11.19 -14.78 7.75
N LEU A 24 -10.88 -13.48 7.65
CA LEU A 24 -10.48 -12.86 6.38
C LEU A 24 -9.22 -13.53 5.80
N ARG A 25 -8.21 -13.79 6.65
CA ARG A 25 -7.00 -14.54 6.28
C ARG A 25 -7.38 -15.90 5.70
N ARG A 26 -8.18 -16.68 6.43
CA ARG A 26 -8.61 -18.03 6.01
C ARG A 26 -9.31 -18.03 4.66
N ARG A 27 -10.21 -17.07 4.40
CA ARG A 27 -10.99 -16.99 3.15
C ARG A 27 -10.19 -16.59 1.92
N THR A 28 -9.09 -15.86 2.11
CA THR A 28 -8.36 -15.22 1.00
C THR A 28 -6.91 -15.69 0.85
N PHE A 29 -6.40 -16.52 1.77
CA PHE A 29 -5.00 -16.94 1.83
C PHE A 29 -4.44 -17.46 0.49
N TYR A 30 -5.21 -18.30 -0.21
CA TYR A 30 -4.77 -18.91 -1.46
C TYR A 30 -4.81 -17.97 -2.67
N ASP A 31 -5.52 -16.84 -2.57
CA ASP A 31 -5.61 -15.85 -3.65
C ASP A 31 -4.39 -14.91 -3.67
N LEU A 32 -3.68 -14.81 -2.55
CA LEU A 32 -2.56 -13.91 -2.32
C LEU A 32 -1.27 -14.34 -3.02
N THR A 33 -0.52 -13.35 -3.48
CA THR A 33 0.84 -13.53 -4.01
C THR A 33 1.83 -13.79 -2.86
N PRO A 34 3.00 -14.42 -3.11
CA PRO A 34 3.96 -14.71 -2.05
C PRO A 34 4.33 -13.49 -1.20
N LYS A 35 4.59 -12.35 -1.86
CA LYS A 35 4.92 -11.07 -1.20
C LYS A 35 3.81 -10.56 -0.28
N MET A 36 2.55 -10.73 -0.68
CA MET A 36 1.41 -10.32 0.16
C MET A 36 1.30 -11.18 1.43
N ARG A 37 1.72 -12.45 1.39
CA ARG A 37 1.66 -13.35 2.56
C ARG A 37 2.72 -13.02 3.61
N GLU A 38 3.80 -12.36 3.21
CA GLU A 38 4.86 -11.87 4.12
C GLU A 38 4.41 -10.65 4.94
N ASP A 39 3.37 -9.94 4.48
CA ASP A 39 2.85 -8.76 5.16
C ASP A 39 1.91 -9.15 6.31
N GLU A 40 2.46 -9.17 7.52
CA GLU A 40 1.74 -9.52 8.74
C GLU A 40 0.55 -8.60 9.05
N SER A 41 0.55 -7.34 8.60
CA SER A 41 -0.54 -6.40 8.89
C SER A 41 -1.53 -6.24 7.73
N LEU A 42 -1.36 -6.97 6.62
CA LEU A 42 -2.24 -6.89 5.45
C LEU A 42 -3.71 -7.01 5.85
N PHE A 43 -4.11 -8.13 6.44
CA PHE A 43 -5.51 -8.41 6.79
C PHE A 43 -6.07 -7.37 7.76
N HIS A 44 -5.28 -7.00 8.78
CA HIS A 44 -5.68 -5.97 9.74
C HIS A 44 -6.00 -4.64 9.05
N ARG A 45 -5.17 -4.17 8.11
CA ARG A 45 -5.41 -2.90 7.42
C ARG A 45 -6.70 -2.92 6.59
N PHE A 46 -7.00 -4.04 5.94
CA PHE A 46 -8.24 -4.18 5.17
C PHE A 46 -9.48 -4.27 6.06
N CYS A 47 -9.40 -4.99 7.19
CA CYS A 47 -10.48 -5.00 8.18
C CYS A 47 -10.70 -3.61 8.78
N GLN A 48 -9.64 -2.93 9.23
CA GLN A 48 -9.72 -1.60 9.82
C GLN A 48 -10.31 -0.57 8.85
N ALA A 49 -9.97 -0.64 7.56
CA ALA A 49 -10.52 0.26 6.55
C ALA A 49 -12.02 0.08 6.30
N ARG A 50 -12.64 -0.97 6.82
CA ARG A 50 -14.06 -1.31 6.67
C ARG A 50 -14.74 -1.54 8.01
N ASP A 51 -14.23 -0.89 9.07
CA ASP A 51 -14.80 -0.97 10.42
C ASP A 51 -15.02 -2.42 10.89
N PHE A 52 -14.12 -3.32 10.47
CA PHE A 52 -14.17 -4.76 10.72
C PHE A 52 -15.42 -5.48 10.18
N ASP A 53 -16.10 -4.92 9.18
CA ASP A 53 -17.05 -5.67 8.35
C ASP A 53 -16.29 -6.67 7.47
N LEU A 54 -16.45 -7.95 7.78
CA LEU A 54 -15.76 -9.05 7.11
C LEU A 54 -16.03 -9.10 5.60
N ASN A 55 -17.28 -8.86 5.18
CA ASN A 55 -17.67 -9.02 3.78
C ASN A 55 -17.14 -7.85 2.94
N GLU A 56 -17.22 -6.63 3.47
CA GLU A 56 -16.66 -5.45 2.80
C GLU A 56 -15.13 -5.47 2.78
N ALA A 57 -14.48 -5.94 3.85
CA ALA A 57 -13.04 -6.15 3.89
C ALA A 57 -12.58 -7.20 2.86
N GLU A 58 -13.30 -8.33 2.78
CA GLU A 58 -13.04 -9.37 1.79
C GLU A 58 -13.20 -8.86 0.35
N ASN A 59 -14.29 -8.15 0.07
CA ASN A 59 -14.54 -7.52 -1.22
C ASN A 59 -13.40 -6.55 -1.61
N MET A 60 -12.97 -5.70 -0.67
CA MET A 60 -11.87 -4.76 -0.88
C MET A 60 -10.54 -5.48 -1.14
N LEU A 61 -10.21 -6.51 -0.35
CA LEU A 61 -8.98 -7.28 -0.50
C LEU A 61 -8.95 -8.04 -1.83
N ARG A 62 -10.05 -8.70 -2.23
CA ARG A 62 -10.13 -9.41 -3.52
C ARG A 62 -9.96 -8.46 -4.70
N LYS A 63 -10.58 -7.28 -4.66
CA LYS A 63 -10.36 -6.22 -5.67
C LYS A 63 -8.89 -5.79 -5.72
N HIS A 64 -8.24 -5.63 -4.57
CA HIS A 64 -6.81 -5.31 -4.50
C HIS A 64 -5.94 -6.42 -5.12
N ILE A 65 -6.19 -7.69 -4.81
CA ILE A 65 -5.49 -8.83 -5.39
C ILE A 65 -5.62 -8.85 -6.92
N THR A 66 -6.83 -8.66 -7.45
CA THR A 66 -7.07 -8.58 -8.89
C THR A 66 -6.30 -7.42 -9.52
N TRP A 67 -6.28 -6.25 -8.86
CA TRP A 67 -5.56 -5.09 -9.36
C TRP A 67 -4.04 -5.29 -9.37
N VAL A 68 -3.46 -5.84 -8.29
CA VAL A 68 -2.04 -6.20 -8.20
C VAL A 68 -1.62 -7.11 -9.36
N LYS A 69 -2.41 -8.17 -9.63
CA LYS A 69 -2.16 -9.09 -10.75
C LYS A 69 -2.27 -8.38 -12.10
N LYS A 70 -3.31 -7.58 -12.32
CA LYS A 70 -3.53 -6.84 -13.57
C LYS A 70 -2.41 -5.84 -13.86
N MET A 71 -1.92 -5.16 -12.82
CA MET A 71 -0.86 -4.16 -12.91
C MET A 71 0.54 -4.76 -12.83
N LYS A 72 0.65 -6.09 -12.66
CA LYS A 72 1.91 -6.84 -12.49
C LYS A 72 2.79 -6.26 -11.37
N LEU A 73 2.17 -5.91 -10.23
CA LEU A 73 2.89 -5.25 -9.15
C LEU A 73 3.87 -6.16 -8.39
N ASP A 74 3.73 -7.47 -8.52
CA ASP A 74 4.66 -8.43 -7.91
C ASP A 74 6.10 -8.28 -8.41
N THR A 75 6.28 -7.83 -9.65
CA THR A 75 7.59 -7.61 -10.29
C THR A 75 7.85 -6.13 -10.58
N PHE A 76 7.00 -5.22 -10.10
CA PHE A 76 7.08 -3.79 -10.46
C PHE A 76 8.44 -3.16 -10.11
N LEU A 77 9.03 -3.49 -8.96
CA LEU A 77 10.31 -2.93 -8.56
C LEU A 77 11.48 -3.32 -9.49
N THR A 78 11.34 -4.40 -10.25
CA THR A 78 12.36 -4.85 -11.22
C THR A 78 12.01 -4.43 -12.64
N ASP A 79 10.73 -4.50 -13.00
CA ASP A 79 10.27 -4.40 -14.38
C ASP A 79 9.92 -2.96 -14.77
N PHE A 80 9.55 -2.13 -13.80
CA PHE A 80 9.14 -0.76 -14.08
C PHE A 80 10.36 0.17 -14.10
N LYS A 81 10.63 0.73 -15.27
CA LYS A 81 11.49 1.91 -15.42
C LYS A 81 10.61 3.14 -15.53
N PRO A 82 10.64 4.07 -14.55
CA PRO A 82 9.90 5.32 -14.69
C PRO A 82 10.42 6.10 -15.92
N PRO A 83 9.54 6.79 -16.68
CA PRO A 83 9.97 7.75 -17.69
C PRO A 83 10.95 8.76 -17.10
N ASP A 84 12.00 9.11 -17.85
CA ASP A 84 13.06 10.02 -17.38
C ASP A 84 12.50 11.37 -16.91
N VAL A 85 11.41 11.83 -17.52
CA VAL A 85 10.73 13.07 -17.11
C VAL A 85 10.09 12.94 -15.74
N LEU A 86 9.44 11.81 -15.42
CA LEU A 86 8.90 11.60 -14.07
C LEU A 86 10.02 11.53 -13.04
N ALA A 87 11.11 10.81 -13.35
CA ALA A 87 12.25 10.69 -12.44
C ALA A 87 12.97 12.03 -12.20
N LYS A 88 13.01 12.91 -13.21
CA LYS A 88 13.71 14.21 -13.13
C LYS A 88 12.86 15.33 -12.54
N TYR A 89 11.54 15.32 -12.78
CA TYR A 89 10.68 16.47 -12.51
C TYR A 89 9.58 16.23 -11.47
N PHE A 90 9.34 14.99 -11.02
CA PHE A 90 8.41 14.76 -9.92
C PHE A 90 9.10 15.12 -8.60
N PRO A 91 8.68 16.19 -7.89
CA PRO A 91 9.42 16.75 -6.77
C PRO A 91 9.04 16.03 -5.48
N TYR A 92 9.56 14.81 -5.30
CA TYR A 92 9.38 14.05 -4.07
C TYR A 92 10.72 13.61 -3.48
N GLU A 93 10.80 13.55 -2.15
CA GLU A 93 11.97 13.04 -1.44
C GLU A 93 11.56 12.42 -0.09
N PHE A 94 12.30 11.40 0.35
CA PHE A 94 12.24 10.91 1.72
C PHE A 94 13.29 11.64 2.57
N LEU A 95 12.84 12.53 3.45
CA LEU A 95 13.75 13.46 4.16
C LEU A 95 14.33 12.86 5.44
N CYS A 96 13.48 12.25 6.26
CA CYS A 96 13.82 11.77 7.58
C CYS A 96 12.73 10.82 8.10
N ASN A 97 12.88 10.39 9.36
CA ASN A 97 11.81 9.72 10.08
C ASN A 97 11.23 10.67 11.14
N ASP A 98 9.93 10.56 11.40
CA ASP A 98 9.29 11.29 12.49
C ASP A 98 9.67 10.72 13.87
N LYS A 99 9.08 11.29 14.94
CA LYS A 99 9.35 10.87 16.32
C LYS A 99 8.97 9.41 16.61
N GLU A 100 8.10 8.81 15.80
CA GLU A 100 7.65 7.42 15.92
C GLU A 100 8.40 6.51 14.95
N GLY A 101 9.39 7.04 14.22
CA GLY A 101 10.21 6.29 13.28
C GLY A 101 9.55 6.09 11.90
N ARG A 102 8.43 6.76 11.61
CA ARG A 102 7.75 6.64 10.30
C ARG A 102 8.48 7.48 9.25
N PRO A 103 8.70 6.95 8.03
CA PRO A 103 9.37 7.71 6.98
C PRO A 103 8.52 8.92 6.57
N VAL A 104 9.16 10.09 6.50
CA VAL A 104 8.56 11.35 6.06
C VAL A 104 8.88 11.55 4.59
N MET A 105 7.85 11.53 3.75
CA MET A 105 7.93 11.90 2.35
C MET A 105 7.47 13.35 2.18
N TYR A 106 8.33 14.20 1.61
CA TYR A 106 8.00 15.56 1.19
C TYR A 106 7.67 15.56 -0.30
N VAL A 107 6.60 16.27 -0.68
CA VAL A 107 6.20 16.47 -2.08
C VAL A 107 5.87 17.95 -2.28
N ASP A 108 6.60 18.62 -3.17
CA ASP A 108 6.35 20.03 -3.50
C ASP A 108 5.26 20.16 -4.56
N PHE A 109 4.00 20.09 -4.14
CA PHE A 109 2.86 20.26 -5.04
C PHE A 109 2.71 21.67 -5.60
N GLY A 110 3.29 22.69 -4.95
CA GLY A 110 3.18 24.09 -5.37
C GLY A 110 4.02 24.38 -6.60
N ASN A 111 5.23 23.82 -6.66
CA ASN A 111 6.15 24.00 -7.79
C ASN A 111 6.06 22.88 -8.85
N LEU A 112 5.18 21.90 -8.64
CA LEU A 112 4.98 20.83 -9.61
C LEU A 112 4.39 21.38 -10.92
N ASP A 113 5.05 21.12 -12.05
CA ASP A 113 4.49 21.40 -13.37
C ASP A 113 3.37 20.39 -13.71
N TRP A 114 2.17 20.72 -13.25
CA TRP A 114 0.97 19.93 -13.48
C TRP A 114 0.64 19.73 -14.97
N LYS A 115 0.92 20.74 -15.81
CA LYS A 115 0.65 20.66 -17.25
C LYS A 115 1.63 19.71 -17.92
N GLY A 116 2.92 19.83 -17.60
CA GLY A 116 3.95 18.91 -18.05
C GLY A 116 3.62 17.48 -17.64
N LEU A 117 3.28 17.25 -16.37
CA LEU A 117 2.91 15.94 -15.85
C LEU A 117 1.69 15.34 -16.57
N TRP A 118 0.64 16.13 -16.79
CA TRP A 118 -0.56 15.68 -17.51
C TRP A 118 -0.24 15.23 -18.94
N ASN A 119 0.66 15.93 -19.62
CA ASN A 119 1.07 15.61 -20.99
C ASN A 119 1.99 14.37 -21.08
N LEU A 120 2.55 13.89 -19.96
CA LEU A 120 3.32 12.64 -19.91
C LEU A 120 2.44 11.40 -19.87
N TRP A 121 1.17 11.55 -19.46
CA TRP A 121 0.24 10.45 -19.53
C TRP A 121 0.02 10.12 -21.01
N PRO A 122 0.16 8.86 -21.46
CA PRO A 122 -0.10 8.52 -22.85
C PRO A 122 -1.54 8.90 -23.14
N SER A 123 -1.71 10.00 -23.89
CA SER A 123 -2.96 10.36 -24.52
C SER A 123 -3.34 9.15 -25.36
N LYS A 124 -4.34 8.39 -24.90
CA LYS A 124 -4.91 7.32 -25.70
C LYS A 124 -5.36 7.95 -27.03
N GLY A 125 -4.62 7.68 -28.09
CA GLY A 125 -5.18 7.63 -29.44
C GLY A 125 -6.10 6.43 -29.54
#